data_AF-A0A2A2QJ37-F1
#
_entry.id   AF-A0A2A2QJ37-F1
#
_cell.length_a   1.000
_cell.length_b   1.000
_cell.length_c   1.000
_cell.angle_alpha   90.00
_cell.angle_beta   90.00
_cell.angle_gamma   90.00
#
_symmetry.space_group_name_H-M   'P 1'
#
loop_
_entity.id
_entity.type
_entity.pdbx_description
1 polymer ?
#
loop_
_entity_poly.entity_id
_entity_poly.type
_entity_poly.pdbx_seq_one_letter_code
_entity_poly.pdbx_strand_id
1 'polypeptide(L)'
;MLAGESFAFDFNPVVDRIRIVSDSGQNLRVNPDTGLIAAVDAGLAYAGGDPNFATIPGVVACAYDNNDNNPATTSTTLYNIDATRDILVVQNPPNAGALNTIGDLGVDITDVAGFDISGNTGIAYAGLVVKDGNKKRLRTTLFTVNLATGATTSLGRIGGPWPLTSLTVLPPVLIN
;
A
#
# COMPACT_ATOMS: atom_id res chain seq x y z
N MET A 1 5.61 -3.23 19.90
CA MET A 1 6.84 -2.96 19.13
C MET A 1 6.54 -3.27 17.67
N LEU A 2 7.10 -2.50 16.74
CA LEU A 2 7.00 -2.82 15.32
C LEU A 2 7.85 -4.05 15.01
N ALA A 3 7.39 -4.90 14.09
CA ALA A 3 8.07 -6.13 13.67
C ALA A 3 8.13 -6.18 12.13
N GLY A 4 9.29 -6.54 11.59
CA GLY A 4 9.57 -6.49 10.16
C GLY A 4 10.72 -5.55 9.80
N GLU A 5 11.09 -5.54 8.53
CA GLU A 5 12.12 -4.66 7.97
C GLU A 5 11.49 -3.53 7.13
N SER A 6 10.29 -3.77 6.58
CA SER A 6 9.54 -2.82 5.76
C SER A 6 8.15 -2.58 6.35
N PHE A 7 7.74 -1.31 6.33
CA PHE A 7 6.49 -0.87 6.93
C PHE A 7 5.75 0.05 5.98
N ALA A 8 4.44 -0.11 5.94
CA ALA A 8 3.55 0.80 5.27
C ALA A 8 2.52 1.33 6.24
N PHE A 9 2.07 2.55 6.00
CA PHE A 9 0.94 3.09 6.74
C PHE A 9 0.12 4.00 5.83
N ASP A 10 -1.17 4.09 6.13
CA ASP A 10 -2.05 5.09 5.54
C ASP A 10 -3.23 5.39 6.46
N PHE A 11 -3.91 6.51 6.21
CA PHE A 11 -5.07 6.97 6.96
C PHE A 11 -6.34 6.37 6.39
N ASN A 12 -7.15 5.76 7.26
CA ASN A 12 -8.52 5.43 6.93
C ASN A 12 -9.39 6.70 7.05
N PRO A 13 -9.90 7.27 5.94
CA PRO A 13 -10.63 8.53 5.96
C PRO A 13 -11.99 8.44 6.65
N VAL A 14 -12.57 7.23 6.77
CA VAL A 14 -13.92 7.02 7.32
C VAL A 14 -13.89 6.81 8.84
N VAL A 15 -12.91 6.04 9.33
CA VAL A 15 -12.81 5.67 10.76
C VAL A 15 -11.80 6.55 11.51
N ASP A 16 -11.07 7.41 10.80
CA ASP A 16 -10.04 8.29 11.35
C ASP A 16 -8.97 7.51 12.13
N ARG A 17 -8.38 6.50 11.48
CA ARG A 17 -7.34 5.66 12.06
C ARG A 17 -6.20 5.47 11.09
N ILE A 18 -4.99 5.51 11.60
CA ILE A 18 -3.82 5.10 10.85
C ILE A 18 -3.77 3.57 10.87
N ARG A 19 -3.69 2.96 9.69
CA ARG A 19 -3.32 1.56 9.54
C ARG A 19 -1.81 1.49 9.44
N ILE A 20 -1.16 0.57 10.16
CA ILE A 20 0.26 0.23 9.96
C ILE A 20 0.35 -1.26 9.66
N VAL A 21 1.03 -1.61 8.58
CA VAL A 21 1.31 -3.00 8.19
C VAL A 21 2.80 -3.20 7.96
N SER A 22 3.25 -4.46 7.97
CA SER A 22 4.65 -4.79 7.69
C SER A 22 4.81 -6.04 6.84
N ASP A 23 6.03 -6.21 6.34
CA ASP A 23 6.52 -7.38 5.60
C ASP A 23 6.57 -8.65 6.46
N SER A 24 6.52 -8.53 7.79
CA SER A 24 6.37 -9.66 8.70
C SER A 24 4.90 -10.00 9.03
N GLY A 25 3.95 -9.38 8.34
CA GLY A 25 2.52 -9.58 8.54
C GLY A 25 1.93 -8.84 9.74
N GLN A 26 2.61 -7.83 10.28
CA GLN A 26 2.02 -7.00 11.33
C GLN A 26 0.83 -6.19 10.78
N ASN A 27 -0.18 -5.95 11.62
CA ASN A 27 -1.37 -5.19 11.27
C ASN A 27 -1.91 -4.43 12.51
N LEU A 28 -1.71 -3.12 12.54
CA LEU A 28 -2.05 -2.25 13.68
C LEU A 28 -3.00 -1.15 13.26
N ARG A 29 -3.82 -0.70 14.21
CA ARG A 29 -4.49 0.60 14.14
C ARG A 29 -3.91 1.54 15.19
N VAL A 30 -3.59 2.76 14.77
CA VAL A 30 -3.10 3.85 15.62
C VAL A 30 -4.08 5.02 15.54
N ASN A 31 -4.30 5.70 16.65
CA ASN A 31 -5.09 6.93 16.69
C ASN A 31 -4.19 8.11 16.28
N PRO A 32 -4.55 8.89 15.24
CA PRO A 32 -3.71 9.94 14.71
C PRO A 32 -3.51 11.12 15.68
N ASP A 33 -4.51 11.45 16.50
CA ASP A 33 -4.44 12.56 17.46
C ASP A 33 -3.50 12.30 18.64
N THR A 34 -3.45 11.03 19.08
CA THR A 34 -2.74 10.65 20.32
C THR A 34 -1.45 9.88 20.05
N GLY A 35 -1.28 9.35 18.84
CA GLY A 35 -0.16 8.45 18.49
C GLY A 35 -0.22 7.10 19.21
N LEU A 36 -1.29 6.81 19.95
CA LEU A 36 -1.43 5.55 20.70
C LEU A 36 -1.98 4.43 19.82
N ILE A 37 -1.53 3.20 20.08
CA ILE A 37 -2.09 2.00 19.45
C ILE A 37 -3.56 1.89 19.87
N ALA A 38 -4.46 2.01 18.89
CA ALA A 38 -5.89 1.82 19.07
C ALA A 38 -6.27 0.34 19.04
N ALA A 39 -5.59 -0.48 18.23
CA ALA A 39 -5.76 -1.93 18.21
C ALA A 39 -4.53 -2.64 17.63
N VAL A 40 -4.31 -3.87 18.10
CA VAL A 40 -3.48 -4.88 17.44
C VAL A 40 -4.44 -5.83 16.75
N ASP A 41 -4.56 -5.73 15.43
CA ASP A 41 -5.50 -6.54 14.64
C ASP A 41 -4.89 -7.89 14.27
N ALA A 42 -5.67 -8.78 13.65
CA ALA A 42 -5.16 -10.05 13.17
C ALA A 42 -4.07 -9.81 12.10
N GLY A 43 -2.99 -10.59 12.18
CA GLY A 43 -1.86 -10.50 11.27
C GLY A 43 -2.26 -10.76 9.82
N LEU A 44 -1.49 -10.19 8.90
CA LEU A 44 -1.77 -10.33 7.48
C LEU A 44 -1.65 -11.79 7.05
N ALA A 45 -2.66 -12.27 6.34
CA ALA A 45 -2.69 -13.61 5.75
C ALA A 45 -3.58 -13.61 4.52
N TYR A 46 -3.20 -14.38 3.50
CA TYR A 46 -4.06 -14.61 2.34
C TYR A 46 -5.33 -15.36 2.75
N ALA A 47 -6.48 -14.88 2.27
CA ALA A 47 -7.78 -15.44 2.57
C ALA A 47 -7.94 -16.87 2.02
N GLY A 48 -8.83 -17.65 2.62
CA GLY A 48 -9.16 -18.99 2.12
C GLY A 48 -9.68 -18.93 0.69
N GLY A 49 -9.06 -19.70 -0.21
CA GLY A 49 -9.39 -19.71 -1.64
C GLY A 49 -8.60 -18.69 -2.48
N ASP A 50 -7.78 -17.84 -1.85
CA ASP A 50 -6.82 -17.00 -2.56
C ASP A 50 -5.72 -17.85 -3.22
N PRO A 51 -5.22 -17.50 -4.42
CA PRO A 51 -4.12 -18.22 -5.08
C PRO A 51 -2.85 -18.33 -4.21
N ASN A 52 -2.63 -17.40 -3.29
CA ASN A 52 -1.46 -17.35 -2.41
C ASN A 52 -1.77 -17.84 -0.99
N PHE A 53 -2.88 -18.54 -0.78
CA PHE A 53 -3.27 -19.09 0.51
C PHE A 53 -2.13 -19.91 1.17
N ALA A 54 -2.02 -19.80 2.49
CA ALA A 54 -1.01 -20.46 3.34
C ALA A 54 0.45 -20.07 3.04
N THR A 55 0.68 -18.96 2.36
CA THR A 55 2.02 -18.38 2.18
C THR A 55 2.19 -17.10 2.98
N ILE A 56 3.43 -16.72 3.32
CA ILE A 56 3.72 -15.55 4.15
C ILE A 56 3.64 -14.28 3.28
N PRO A 57 2.78 -13.29 3.60
CA PRO A 57 2.73 -12.02 2.88
C PRO A 57 3.98 -11.18 3.15
N GLY A 58 4.48 -10.49 2.12
CA GLY A 58 5.57 -9.52 2.20
C GLY A 58 5.08 -8.14 1.78
N VAL A 59 4.12 -7.59 2.53
CA VAL A 59 3.51 -6.29 2.24
C VAL A 59 4.45 -5.15 2.59
N VAL A 60 4.70 -4.27 1.63
CA VAL A 60 5.68 -3.16 1.78
C VAL A 60 5.10 -1.77 1.53
N ALA A 61 3.92 -1.68 0.92
CA ALA A 61 3.19 -0.43 0.72
C ALA A 61 1.69 -0.67 0.85
N CYS A 62 0.93 0.33 1.32
CA CYS A 62 -0.51 0.28 1.44
C CYS A 62 -1.13 1.65 1.18
N ALA A 63 -2.35 1.67 0.66
CA ALA A 63 -3.12 2.91 0.47
C ALA A 63 -4.62 2.63 0.55
N TYR A 64 -5.36 3.53 1.19
CA TYR A 64 -6.80 3.59 1.18
C TYR A 64 -7.29 4.35 -0.06
N ASP A 65 -8.33 3.84 -0.72
CA ASP A 65 -9.08 4.63 -1.69
C ASP A 65 -9.99 5.65 -0.99
N ASN A 66 -10.55 6.58 -1.79
CA ASN A 66 -11.44 7.64 -1.30
C ASN A 66 -10.84 8.44 -0.13
N ASN A 67 -9.52 8.66 -0.16
CA ASN A 67 -8.79 9.47 0.82
C ASN A 67 -9.10 10.97 0.60
N ASP A 68 -10.33 11.35 0.95
CA ASP A 68 -10.87 12.70 0.85
C ASP A 68 -11.46 13.17 2.20
N ASN A 69 -11.82 14.45 2.29
CA ASN A 69 -12.46 15.03 3.46
C ASN A 69 -13.97 15.24 3.26
N ASN A 70 -14.58 14.56 2.28
CA ASN A 70 -15.99 14.69 2.00
C ASN A 70 -16.79 13.90 3.04
N PRO A 71 -17.65 14.54 3.85
CA PRO A 71 -18.45 13.84 4.86
C PRO A 71 -19.46 12.84 4.27
N ALA A 72 -19.71 12.88 2.95
CA ALA A 72 -20.53 11.89 2.25
C ALA A 72 -19.78 10.58 1.96
N THR A 73 -18.45 10.55 2.07
CA THR A 73 -17.64 9.35 1.89
C THR A 73 -17.83 8.42 3.08
N THR A 74 -18.53 7.31 2.86
CA THR A 74 -18.91 6.35 3.92
C THR A 74 -18.20 5.00 3.81
N SER A 75 -17.39 4.80 2.78
CA SER A 75 -16.66 3.56 2.53
C SER A 75 -15.27 3.83 1.96
N THR A 76 -14.32 2.98 2.34
CA THR A 76 -12.96 2.98 1.83
C THR A 76 -12.46 1.53 1.73
N THR A 77 -11.56 1.29 0.79
CA THR A 77 -10.93 0.02 0.48
C THR A 77 -9.44 0.15 0.71
N LEU A 78 -8.87 -0.80 1.47
CA LEU A 78 -7.42 -0.86 1.69
C LEU A 78 -6.76 -1.74 0.65
N TYR A 79 -5.85 -1.16 -0.11
CA TYR A 79 -4.99 -1.87 -1.05
C TYR A 79 -3.59 -2.01 -0.49
N ASN A 80 -2.91 -3.11 -0.83
CA ASN A 80 -1.53 -3.35 -0.44
C ASN A 80 -0.71 -3.84 -1.64
N ILE A 81 0.58 -3.57 -1.60
CA ILE A 81 1.58 -4.12 -2.51
C ILE A 81 2.40 -5.16 -1.75
N ASP A 82 2.38 -6.40 -2.24
CA ASP A 82 3.25 -7.48 -1.77
C ASP A 82 4.45 -7.61 -2.72
N ALA A 83 5.64 -7.25 -2.24
CA ALA A 83 6.88 -7.28 -3.02
C ALA A 83 7.56 -8.66 -3.04
N THR A 84 7.08 -9.63 -2.25
CA THR A 84 7.56 -11.02 -2.34
C THR A 84 6.98 -11.72 -3.57
N ARG A 85 5.79 -11.31 -3.99
CA ARG A 85 5.06 -11.90 -5.13
C ARG A 85 4.84 -10.95 -6.30
N ASP A 86 5.18 -9.68 -6.13
CA ASP A 86 4.97 -8.63 -7.13
C ASP A 86 3.49 -8.47 -7.51
N ILE A 87 2.60 -8.44 -6.51
CA ILE A 87 1.13 -8.36 -6.71
C ILE A 87 0.49 -7.19 -5.97
N LEU A 88 -0.63 -6.73 -6.51
CA LEU A 88 -1.60 -5.91 -5.80
C LEU A 88 -2.63 -6.80 -5.11
N VAL A 89 -2.96 -6.48 -3.87
CA VAL A 89 -3.98 -7.17 -3.09
C VAL A 89 -4.93 -6.17 -2.43
N VAL A 90 -6.18 -6.60 -2.17
CA VAL A 90 -7.10 -5.90 -1.28
C VAL A 90 -7.11 -6.56 0.09
N GLN A 91 -7.00 -5.76 1.15
CA GLN A 91 -7.14 -6.27 2.52
C GLN A 91 -8.58 -6.11 3.00
N ASN A 92 -9.35 -7.19 2.90
CA ASN A 92 -10.77 -7.19 3.20
C ASN A 92 -11.20 -8.49 3.91
N PRO A 93 -11.71 -8.41 5.15
CA PRO A 93 -11.82 -7.22 5.98
C PRO A 93 -10.47 -6.77 6.59
N PRO A 94 -10.17 -5.46 6.69
CA PRO A 94 -8.88 -4.95 7.20
C PRO A 94 -8.49 -5.46 8.58
N ASN A 95 -9.44 -5.48 9.51
CA ASN A 95 -9.18 -5.86 10.90
C ASN A 95 -8.94 -7.38 11.06
N ALA A 96 -9.30 -8.20 10.07
CA ALA A 96 -8.96 -9.62 10.03
C ALA A 96 -7.62 -9.89 9.33
N GLY A 97 -6.96 -8.86 8.79
CA GLY A 97 -5.71 -9.03 8.04
C GLY A 97 -5.84 -9.83 6.73
N ALA A 98 -7.07 -10.08 6.27
CA ALA A 98 -7.32 -10.97 5.15
C ALA A 98 -6.93 -10.30 3.81
N LEU A 99 -5.95 -10.85 3.12
CA LEU A 99 -5.50 -10.39 1.80
C LEU A 99 -6.17 -11.20 0.69
N ASN A 100 -6.69 -10.51 -0.31
CA ASN A 100 -7.27 -11.10 -1.52
C ASN A 100 -6.52 -10.52 -2.74
N THR A 101 -5.94 -11.39 -3.55
CA THR A 101 -5.12 -11.07 -4.70
C THR A 101 -5.96 -10.46 -5.81
N ILE A 102 -5.52 -9.31 -6.33
CA ILE A 102 -6.14 -8.65 -7.49
C ILE A 102 -5.42 -9.07 -8.76
N GLY A 103 -4.09 -8.99 -8.77
CA GLY A 103 -3.27 -9.38 -9.91
C GLY A 103 -1.84 -8.87 -9.84
N ASP A 104 -1.05 -9.25 -10.84
CA ASP A 104 0.38 -8.96 -10.91
C ASP A 104 0.64 -7.49 -11.24
N LEU A 105 1.68 -6.93 -10.63
CA LEU A 105 2.21 -5.61 -10.96
C LEU A 105 2.84 -5.57 -12.36
N GLY A 106 3.31 -6.73 -12.85
CA GLY A 106 4.00 -6.87 -14.13
C GLY A 106 5.47 -6.41 -14.12
N VAL A 107 6.00 -6.07 -12.93
CA VAL A 107 7.39 -5.70 -12.69
C VAL A 107 7.88 -6.39 -11.42
N ASP A 108 9.11 -6.89 -11.44
CA ASP A 108 9.78 -7.48 -10.27
C ASP A 108 10.35 -6.36 -9.40
N ILE A 109 9.88 -6.20 -8.16
CA ILE A 109 10.24 -5.08 -7.28
C ILE A 109 11.04 -5.51 -6.05
N THR A 110 11.83 -4.59 -5.51
CA THR A 110 12.39 -4.75 -4.17
C THR A 110 11.35 -4.43 -3.10
N ASP A 111 11.73 -4.55 -1.84
CA ASP A 111 10.95 -4.16 -0.67
C ASP A 111 10.79 -2.62 -0.51
N VAL A 112 11.58 -1.82 -1.23
CA VAL A 112 11.42 -0.36 -1.22
C VAL A 112 10.31 0.10 -2.18
N ALA A 113 9.19 0.52 -1.62
CA ALA A 113 8.04 1.03 -2.36
C ALA A 113 7.31 2.17 -1.62
N GLY A 114 6.67 3.06 -2.37
CA GLY A 114 5.65 4.00 -1.89
C GLY A 114 4.37 3.84 -2.70
N PHE A 115 3.21 3.99 -2.07
CA PHE A 115 1.91 3.82 -2.72
C PHE A 115 0.91 4.81 -2.13
N ASP A 116 0.16 5.50 -2.98
CA ASP A 116 -0.92 6.40 -2.56
C ASP A 116 -2.00 6.47 -3.65
N ILE A 117 -3.24 6.71 -3.24
CA ILE A 117 -4.40 6.78 -4.14
C ILE A 117 -4.98 8.19 -4.02
N SER A 118 -5.02 8.89 -5.16
CA SER A 118 -5.61 10.22 -5.24
C SER A 118 -7.09 10.19 -4.81
N GLY A 119 -7.43 10.82 -3.69
CA GLY A 119 -8.82 11.00 -3.27
C GLY A 119 -9.65 11.83 -4.26
N ASN A 120 -9.01 12.66 -5.09
CA ASN A 120 -9.70 13.49 -6.09
C ASN A 120 -10.01 12.74 -7.40
N THR A 121 -9.11 11.87 -7.85
CA THR A 121 -9.21 11.24 -9.18
C THR A 121 -9.35 9.72 -9.14
N GLY A 122 -9.14 9.09 -7.99
CA GLY A 122 -9.06 7.64 -7.83
C GLY A 122 -7.83 6.99 -8.47
N ILE A 123 -6.91 7.79 -9.03
CA ILE A 123 -5.70 7.25 -9.65
C ILE A 123 -4.73 6.81 -8.55
N ALA A 124 -4.34 5.54 -8.60
CA ALA A 124 -3.33 4.96 -7.73
C ALA A 124 -1.93 5.17 -8.32
N TYR A 125 -1.02 5.70 -7.52
CA TYR A 125 0.37 5.95 -7.89
C TYR A 125 1.30 5.12 -7.01
N ALA A 126 2.28 4.47 -7.64
CA ALA A 126 3.29 3.70 -6.95
C ALA A 126 4.70 4.14 -7.36
N GLY A 127 5.56 4.39 -6.38
CA GLY A 127 6.98 4.61 -6.56
C GLY A 127 7.69 3.31 -6.25
N LEU A 128 8.11 2.59 -7.27
CA LEU A 128 8.64 1.23 -7.12
C LEU A 128 10.11 1.18 -7.54
N VAL A 129 10.92 0.49 -6.75
CA VAL A 129 12.28 0.12 -7.14
C VAL A 129 12.22 -1.25 -7.83
N VAL A 130 12.33 -1.24 -9.16
CA VAL A 130 12.31 -2.46 -9.97
C VAL A 130 13.67 -3.14 -9.92
N LYS A 131 13.70 -4.46 -9.68
CA LYS A 131 14.90 -5.29 -9.76
C LYS A 131 15.41 -5.28 -11.20
N ASP A 132 16.53 -4.60 -11.44
CA ASP A 132 17.24 -4.65 -12.72
C ASP A 132 18.42 -5.60 -12.54
N GLY A 133 18.23 -6.84 -13.00
CA GLY A 133 19.02 -8.04 -12.72
C GLY A 133 20.52 -8.02 -13.02
N ASN A 134 21.17 -6.85 -13.12
CA ASN A 134 22.63 -6.65 -13.04
C ASN A 134 23.08 -5.19 -12.80
N LYS A 135 22.24 -4.26 -12.33
CA LYS A 135 22.65 -2.85 -12.12
C LYS A 135 22.70 -2.49 -10.64
N LYS A 136 23.89 -2.13 -10.14
CA LYS A 136 24.16 -1.63 -8.77
C LYS A 136 23.43 -0.33 -8.37
N ARG A 137 22.48 0.15 -9.18
CA ARG A 137 21.74 1.39 -8.94
C ARG A 137 20.25 1.09 -8.88
N LEU A 138 19.76 0.92 -7.66
CA LEU A 138 18.36 0.93 -7.34
C LEU A 138 17.81 2.33 -7.63
N ARG A 139 16.87 2.44 -8.57
CA ARG A 139 16.19 3.71 -8.88
C ARG A 139 14.69 3.51 -8.81
N THR A 140 14.01 4.48 -8.25
CA THR A 140 12.55 4.50 -8.21
C THR A 140 11.99 4.89 -9.58
N THR A 141 11.01 4.12 -10.04
CA THR A 141 10.17 4.45 -11.19
C THR A 141 8.76 4.73 -10.66
N LEU A 142 8.16 5.82 -11.14
CA LEU A 142 6.78 6.15 -10.84
C LEU A 142 5.88 5.37 -11.80
N PHE A 143 4.83 4.78 -11.26
CA PHE A 143 3.80 4.04 -11.99
C PHE A 143 2.42 4.57 -11.62
N THR A 144 1.47 4.46 -12.55
CA THR A 144 0.07 4.25 -12.16
C THR A 144 -0.19 2.77 -11.94
N VAL A 145 -1.10 2.44 -11.02
CA VAL A 145 -1.53 1.06 -10.75
C VAL A 145 -3.02 0.94 -11.07
N ASN A 146 -3.40 -0.07 -11.84
CA ASN A 146 -4.79 -0.38 -12.09
C ASN A 146 -5.36 -1.17 -10.89
N LEU A 147 -6.25 -0.55 -10.10
CA LEU A 147 -6.82 -1.18 -8.90
C LEU A 147 -7.74 -2.38 -9.18
N ALA A 148 -8.17 -2.59 -10.43
CA ALA A 148 -8.98 -3.74 -10.83
C ALA A 148 -8.15 -4.93 -11.34
N THR A 149 -6.92 -4.70 -11.81
CA THR A 149 -6.08 -5.75 -12.42
C THR A 149 -4.71 -5.91 -11.79
N GLY A 150 -4.27 -4.98 -10.94
CA GLY A 150 -2.92 -4.92 -10.39
C GLY A 150 -1.85 -4.35 -11.33
N ALA A 151 -2.13 -4.31 -12.64
CA ALA A 151 -1.14 -3.95 -13.64
C ALA A 151 -0.60 -2.52 -13.48
N THR A 152 0.72 -2.37 -13.59
CA THR A 152 1.40 -1.07 -13.53
C THR A 152 1.61 -0.46 -14.92
N THR A 153 1.56 0.87 -15.02
CA THR A 153 1.97 1.63 -16.22
C THR A 153 3.03 2.66 -15.84
N SER A 154 4.22 2.57 -16.44
CA SER A 154 5.35 3.43 -16.10
C SER A 154 5.12 4.88 -16.54
N LEU A 155 5.33 5.81 -15.62
CA LEU A 155 5.37 7.27 -15.84
C LEU A 155 6.79 7.81 -15.89
N GLY A 156 7.80 6.94 -15.75
CA GLY A 156 9.21 7.31 -15.81
C GLY A 156 9.92 7.31 -14.46
N ARG A 157 11.23 7.50 -14.52
CA ARG A 157 12.10 7.50 -13.32
C ARG A 157 11.93 8.79 -12.53
N ILE A 158 11.91 8.67 -11.22
CA ILE A 158 11.82 9.78 -10.28
C ILE A 158 12.92 9.69 -9.22
N GLY A 159 13.15 10.79 -8.51
CA GLY A 159 14.15 10.86 -7.44
C GLY A 159 15.58 10.95 -7.95
N GLY A 160 16.52 10.72 -7.02
CA GLY A 160 17.95 10.94 -7.20
C GLY A 160 18.76 9.64 -7.31
N PRO A 161 19.99 9.61 -6.76
CA PRO A 161 20.77 8.37 -6.68
C PRO A 161 20.25 7.39 -5.62
N TRP A 162 19.39 7.86 -4.71
CA TRP A 162 18.81 7.08 -3.62
C TRP A 162 17.37 6.66 -3.93
N PRO A 163 16.97 5.45 -3.55
CA PRO A 163 15.58 5.03 -3.57
C PRO A 163 14.67 5.96 -2.77
N LEU A 164 13.45 6.16 -3.26
CA LEU A 164 12.37 6.77 -2.50
C LEU A 164 11.59 5.67 -1.77
N THR A 165 11.41 5.82 -0.46
CA THR A 165 10.71 4.86 0.41
C THR A 165 9.22 5.17 0.58
N SER A 166 8.76 6.33 0.08
CA SER A 166 7.36 6.74 0.17
C SER A 166 7.06 7.84 -0.85
N LEU A 167 5.78 8.00 -1.17
CA LEU A 167 5.22 9.12 -1.91
C LEU A 167 3.85 9.43 -1.33
N THR A 168 3.36 10.64 -1.58
CA THR A 168 1.95 10.98 -1.34
C THR A 168 1.42 11.85 -2.47
N VAL A 169 0.15 11.67 -2.80
CA VAL A 169 -0.62 12.54 -3.69
C VAL A 169 -1.16 13.70 -2.85
N LEU A 170 -1.05 14.92 -3.38
CA LEU A 170 -1.63 16.08 -2.71
C LEU A 170 -3.15 15.85 -2.51
N PRO A 171 -3.69 16.05 -1.30
CA PRO A 171 -5.12 15.92 -1.06
C PRO A 171 -5.90 16.97 -1.88
N PRO A 172 -7.21 16.74 -2.12
CA PRO A 172 -8.05 17.70 -2.82
C PRO A 172 -8.01 19.08 -2.14
N VAL A 173 -7.70 20.14 -2.90
CA VAL A 173 -7.83 21.51 -2.40
C VAL A 173 -9.30 21.88 -2.45
N LEU A 174 -9.93 22.10 -1.29
CA LEU A 174 -11.23 22.74 -1.23
C LEU A 174 -11.04 24.22 -1.60
N ILE A 175 -11.53 24.60 -2.77
CA ILE A 175 -11.69 26.01 -3.13
C ILE A 175 -12.95 26.47 -2.43
N ASN A 176 -12.79 27.22 -1.33
CA ASN A 176 -13.88 27.89 -0.63
C ASN A 176 -14.30 29.17 -1.35
#